data_AF-A0A7X8B6C5-F1
#
_entry.id   AF-A0A7X8B6C5-F1
#
_cell.length_a   1.000
_cell.length_b   1.000
_cell.length_c   1.000
_cell.angle_alpha   90.00
_cell.angle_beta   90.00
_cell.angle_gamma   90.00
#
_symmetry.space_group_name_H-M   'P 1'
#
loop_
_entity.id
_entity.type
_entity.pdbx_description
1 polymer ?
#
loop_
_entity_poly.entity_id
_entity_poly.type
_entity_poly.pdbx_seq_one_letter_code
_entity_poly.pdbx_strand_id
1 'polypeptide(L)' 'MREPSQQTLITAVFEAAQRATNELTHLVPDLDRDRTEYALASVLLEEAWVSSR' A
#
# COMPACT_ATOMS: atom_id res chain seq x y z
N MET A 1 -16.40 -4.77 16.41
CA MET A 1 -15.93 -5.07 15.04
C MET A 1 -14.95 -6.23 15.13
N ARG A 2 -15.02 -7.21 14.22
CA ARG A 2 -14.04 -8.30 14.16
C ARG A 2 -12.78 -7.75 13.48
N GLU A 3 -11.61 -7.98 14.07
CA GLU A 3 -10.35 -7.59 13.41
C GLU A 3 -10.23 -8.34 12.07
N PRO A 4 -9.87 -7.64 10.98
CA PRO A 4 -9.59 -8.31 9.72
C PRO A 4 -8.45 -9.30 9.92
N SER A 5 -8.52 -10.45 9.24
CA SER A 5 -7.41 -11.40 9.28
C SER A 5 -6.14 -10.72 8.74
N GLN A 6 -4.95 -11.12 9.22
CA GLN A 6 -3.68 -10.58 8.72
C GLN A 6 -3.58 -10.66 7.20
N GLN A 7 -4.08 -11.75 6.60
CA GLN A 7 -4.15 -11.91 5.16
C GLN A 7 -5.05 -10.85 4.50
N THR A 8 -6.23 -10.58 5.07
CA THR A 8 -7.13 -9.53 4.57
C THR A 8 -6.49 -8.15 4.63
N LEU A 9 -5.76 -7.86 5.72
CA LEU A 9 -5.05 -6.59 5.88
C LEU A 9 -3.94 -6.43 4.85
N ILE A 10 -3.11 -7.46 4.67
CA ILE A 10 -2.02 -7.47 3.69
C ILE A 10 -2.59 -7.26 2.28
N THR A 11 -3.63 -8.02 1.90
CA THR A 11 -4.28 -7.85 0.59
C THR A 11 -4.78 -6.42 0.39
N ALA A 12 -5.49 -5.86 1.36
CA ALA A 12 -6.02 -4.49 1.26
C ALA A 12 -4.91 -3.44 1.11
N VAL A 13 -3.78 -3.61 1.81
CA VAL A 13 -2.63 -2.71 1.69
C VAL A 13 -2.01 -2.77 0.29
N PHE A 14 -1.77 -3.97 -0.26
CA PHE A 14 -1.22 -4.10 -1.60
C PHE A 14 -2.17 -3.56 -2.68
N GLU A 15 -3.48 -3.77 -2.55
CA GLU A 15 -4.46 -3.16 -3.46
C GLU A 15 -4.44 -1.62 -3.38
N ALA A 16 -4.32 -1.05 -2.19
CA ALA A 16 -4.21 0.39 -2.00
C ALA A 16 -2.90 0.94 -2.59
N ALA A 17 -1.78 0.26 -2.35
CA ALA A 17 -0.47 0.61 -2.90
C ALA A 17 -0.48 0.61 -4.43
N GLN A 18 -1.07 -0.43 -5.05
CA GLN A 18 -1.18 -0.53 -6.50
C GLN A 18 -2.01 0.61 -7.10
N ARG A 19 -3.17 0.93 -6.49
CA ARG A 19 -4.01 2.06 -6.94
C ARG A 19 -3.27 3.39 -6.83
N ALA A 20 -2.64 3.65 -5.68
CA ALA A 20 -1.87 4.86 -5.47
C ALA A 20 -0.69 4.97 -6.43
N THR A 21 0.01 3.87 -6.71
CA THR A 21 1.11 3.83 -7.69
C THR A 21 0.63 4.23 -9.08
N ASN A 22 -0.51 3.68 -9.54
CA ASN A 22 -1.06 4.02 -10.84
C ASN A 22 -1.34 5.53 -10.95
N GLU A 23 -1.95 6.14 -9.92
CA GLU A 23 -2.20 7.59 -9.87
C GLU A 23 -0.89 8.39 -9.86
N LEU A 24 0.11 7.98 -9.06
CA LEU A 24 1.39 8.67 -8.97
C LEU A 24 2.18 8.60 -10.27
N THR A 25 2.18 7.46 -10.97
CA THR A 25 2.86 7.33 -12.27
C THR A 25 2.22 8.17 -13.37
N HIS A 26 0.92 8.50 -13.26
CA HIS A 26 0.29 9.46 -14.15
C HIS A 26 0.74 10.90 -13.86
N LEU A 27 0.98 11.24 -12.60
CA LEU A 27 1.43 12.58 -12.18
C LEU A 27 2.93 12.80 -12.40
N VAL A 28 3.73 11.75 -12.23
CA VAL A 28 5.18 11.76 -12.38
C VAL A 28 5.58 10.58 -13.29
N PRO A 29 5.62 10.78 -14.62
CA PRO A 29 5.84 9.69 -15.58
C PRO A 29 7.20 9.00 -15.47
N ASP A 30 8.22 9.70 -14.94
CA ASP A 30 9.57 9.18 -14.76
C ASP A 30 9.75 8.36 -13.47
N LEU A 31 8.68 8.25 -12.67
CA LEU A 31 8.70 7.50 -11.42
C LEU A 31 8.78 6.00 -11.71
N ASP A 32 9.75 5.31 -11.10
CA ASP A 32 9.85 3.86 -11.19
C ASP A 32 8.64 3.23 -10.49
N ARG A 33 7.76 2.65 -11.30
CA ARG A 33 6.48 2.09 -10.85
C ARG A 33 6.66 1.02 -9.77
N ASP A 34 7.54 0.05 -10.03
CA ASP A 34 7.71 -1.11 -9.15
C ASP A 34 8.31 -0.66 -7.81
N ARG A 35 9.35 0.18 -7.83
CA ARG A 35 9.93 0.76 -6.61
C ARG A 35 8.92 1.58 -5.83
N THR A 36 8.05 2.31 -6.52
CA THR A 36 6.99 3.12 -5.90
C THR A 36 5.94 2.25 -5.24
N GLU A 37 5.48 1.20 -5.91
CA GLU A 37 4.51 0.26 -5.35
C GLU A 37 5.04 -0.42 -4.09
N TYR A 38 6.31 -0.87 -4.12
CA TYR A 38 6.96 -1.43 -2.95
C TYR A 38 7.09 -0.41 -1.81
N ALA A 39 7.54 0.81 -2.09
CA ALA A 39 7.66 1.85 -1.07
C ALA A 39 6.32 2.18 -0.42
N LEU A 40 5.26 2.32 -1.23
CA LEU A 40 3.90 2.55 -0.74
C LEU A 40 3.37 1.37 0.09
N ALA A 41 3.55 0.14 -0.39
CA ALA A 41 3.12 -1.05 0.34
C ALA A 41 3.82 -1.14 1.70
N SER A 42 5.13 -0.86 1.77
CA SER A 42 5.87 -0.82 3.04
C SER A 42 5.32 0.21 4.01
N VAL A 43 5.13 1.47 3.57
CA VAL A 43 4.57 2.53 4.43
C VAL A 43 3.16 2.17 4.91
N LEU A 44 2.29 1.72 4.01
CA LEU A 44 0.92 1.37 4.34
C LEU A 44 0.84 0.16 5.30
N LEU A 45 1.76 -0.80 5.19
CA LEU A 45 1.86 -1.92 6.13
C LEU A 45 2.31 -1.46 7.51
N GLU A 46 3.29 -0.56 7.58
CA GLU A 46 3.76 0.03 8.84
C GLU A 46 2.65 0.82 9.54
N GLU A 47 1.92 1.67 8.80
CA GLU A 47 0.78 2.43 9.31
C GLU A 47 -0.35 1.51 9.80
N ALA A 48 -0.63 0.43 9.06
CA ALA A 48 -1.62 -0.56 9.45
C ALA A 48 -1.20 -1.31 10.73
N TRP A 49 0.09 -1.63 10.87
CA TRP A 49 0.64 -2.25 12.07
C TRP A 49 0.53 -1.33 13.29
N VAL A 50 0.97 -0.07 13.16
CA VAL A 50 0.86 0.94 14.23
C VAL A 50 -0.59 1.14 14.64
N SER A 51 -1.51 1.19 13.68
CA SER A 51 -2.95 1.37 13.94
C SER A 51 -3.62 0.15 14.58
N SER A 52 -3.02 -1.04 14.47
CA SER A 52 -3.52 -2.28 15.07
C SER A 52 -3.09 -2.49 16.52
N ARG A 53 -2.20 -1.63 17.04
CA ARG A 53 -1.68 -1.67 18.40
C ARG A 53 -2.51 -0.80 19.35
#